data_AF-R1BCX4-F1
#
_entry.id   AF-R1BCX4-F1
#
_cell.length_a   1.000
_cell.length_b   1.000
_cell.length_c   1.000
_cell.angle_alpha   90.00
_cell.angle_beta   90.00
_cell.angle_gamma   90.00
#
_symmetry.space_group_name_H-M   'P 1'
#
loop_
_entity.id
_entity.type
_entity.pdbx_description
1 polymer ?
#
loop_
_entity_poly.entity_id
_entity_poly.type
_entity_poly.pdbx_seq_one_letter_code
_entity_poly.pdbx_strand_id
1 'polypeptide(L)'
;MSCTQAAFLIFATAVAFTSAALQPAVELGGFARCQARAALRRAAAPPRCSALAAPELDQSRWLAFDEFLSQFCGHFDNLEQALEDRRAGRPPREGGGHEHIHCHLQPLALERPAVLANYYFNGDPARPFRQRLYTLQPTEARRSAADGEIRMQIFRLAEQVEAKLRAASGDAAAVAWDAERDLAEELLIPGCDVFWRRVGGHFEGEMATASALVHSPLLGREIVVTDHLHLWEGALWVNDRGCGTDGTYLYGNTRDVPYKMDRVRWSSHRGEPVWEDRRAA
;
A
#
# COMPACT_ATOMS: atom_id res chain seq x y z
N MET A 1 -28.87 -18.52 -32.96
CA MET A 1 -27.53 -18.79 -33.54
C MET A 1 -26.70 -17.54 -33.35
N SER A 2 -26.03 -17.44 -32.20
CA SER A 2 -24.58 -17.66 -32.02
C SER A 2 -23.79 -16.35 -32.22
N CYS A 3 -23.38 -15.75 -31.10
CA CYS A 3 -22.26 -14.81 -31.08
C CYS A 3 -21.33 -15.21 -29.92
N THR A 4 -20.46 -16.16 -30.26
CA THR A 4 -19.04 -16.32 -29.90
C THR A 4 -18.51 -15.72 -28.59
N GLN A 5 -18.06 -16.66 -27.75
CA GLN A 5 -17.02 -16.53 -26.72
C GLN A 5 -15.80 -15.75 -27.24
N ALA A 6 -15.27 -14.84 -26.43
CA ALA A 6 -13.88 -14.38 -26.52
C ALA A 6 -13.14 -14.89 -25.29
N ALA A 7 -12.23 -15.83 -25.54
CA ALA A 7 -11.41 -16.50 -24.55
C ALA A 7 -10.27 -15.58 -24.05
N PHE A 8 -9.96 -15.74 -22.77
CA PHE A 8 -8.73 -15.28 -22.13
C PHE A 8 -7.51 -15.90 -22.82
N LEU A 9 -6.50 -15.09 -23.11
CA LEU A 9 -5.18 -15.55 -23.52
C LEU A 9 -4.12 -14.87 -22.66
N ILE A 10 -3.52 -15.69 -21.80
CA ILE A 10 -2.32 -15.43 -21.01
C ILE A 10 -1.14 -15.82 -21.89
N PHE A 11 -0.14 -14.95 -22.04
CA PHE A 11 1.19 -15.37 -22.48
C PHE A 11 2.25 -14.72 -21.59
N ALA A 12 2.99 -15.58 -20.91
CA ALA A 12 4.25 -15.31 -20.25
C ALA A 12 5.39 -15.63 -21.22
N THR A 13 6.37 -14.73 -21.35
CA THR A 13 7.72 -15.10 -21.83
C THR A 13 8.76 -14.23 -21.15
N ALA A 14 9.65 -14.91 -20.44
CA ALA A 14 10.83 -14.40 -19.75
C ALA A 14 11.96 -14.05 -20.72
N VAL A 15 12.79 -13.06 -20.36
CA VAL A 15 14.13 -12.89 -20.92
C VAL A 15 15.11 -12.65 -19.77
N ALA A 16 16.08 -13.56 -19.66
CA ALA A 16 17.21 -13.48 -18.75
C ALA A 16 18.32 -12.59 -19.35
N PHE A 17 19.03 -11.84 -18.51
CA PHE A 17 20.34 -11.28 -18.86
C PHE A 17 21.36 -11.55 -17.76
N THR A 18 22.47 -12.14 -18.21
CA THR A 18 23.68 -12.54 -17.48
C THR A 18 24.64 -11.37 -17.30
N SER A 19 25.26 -11.27 -16.12
CA SER A 19 26.36 -10.35 -15.78
C SER A 19 27.74 -10.82 -16.28
N ALA A 20 28.63 -9.86 -16.54
CA ALA A 20 30.11 -9.93 -16.50
C ALA A 20 30.67 -8.50 -16.70
N ALA A 21 31.87 -8.06 -16.31
CA ALA A 21 32.84 -8.38 -15.26
C ALA A 21 33.94 -7.27 -15.35
N LEU A 22 34.48 -6.84 -14.19
CA LEU A 22 35.84 -6.32 -13.87
C LEU A 22 36.59 -5.24 -14.72
N GLN A 23 36.87 -4.08 -14.08
CA GLN A 23 38.17 -3.47 -13.65
C GLN A 23 39.46 -3.53 -14.55
N PRO A 24 40.57 -2.79 -14.23
CA PRO A 24 40.78 -1.39 -13.79
C PRO A 24 41.98 -0.72 -14.54
N ALA A 25 42.40 0.50 -14.15
CA ALA A 25 43.72 1.04 -14.52
C ALA A 25 44.37 1.80 -13.35
N VAL A 26 45.68 1.56 -13.21
CA VAL A 26 46.61 1.96 -12.13
C VAL A 26 47.63 2.96 -12.68
N GLU A 27 48.38 3.60 -11.75
CA GLU A 27 49.74 4.18 -11.86
C GLU A 27 49.84 5.72 -11.75
N LEU A 28 50.92 6.34 -11.24
CA LEU A 28 51.90 6.13 -10.15
C LEU A 28 52.86 7.36 -10.23
N GLY A 29 53.49 7.73 -9.11
CA GLY A 29 54.67 8.64 -9.06
C GLY A 29 54.37 10.06 -8.53
N GLY A 30 55.19 10.71 -7.71
CA GLY A 30 56.55 10.44 -7.24
C GLY A 30 56.95 11.44 -6.12
N PHE A 31 58.08 11.15 -5.48
CA PHE A 31 58.65 11.80 -4.29
C PHE A 31 59.18 13.23 -4.50
N ALA A 32 59.01 14.10 -3.49
CA ALA A 32 59.99 15.13 -3.14
C ALA A 32 59.86 15.55 -1.65
N ARG A 33 60.98 15.48 -0.92
CA ARG A 33 61.15 15.96 0.47
C ARG A 33 61.41 17.46 0.47
N CYS A 34 60.77 18.23 1.35
CA CYS A 34 61.29 19.51 1.82
C CYS A 34 60.82 19.81 3.26
N GLN A 35 61.81 19.75 4.16
CA GLN A 35 62.07 20.45 5.42
C GLN A 35 60.91 21.00 6.28
N ALA A 36 60.96 20.57 7.54
CA ALA A 36 60.15 21.00 8.66
C ALA A 36 60.43 22.44 9.11
N ARG A 37 59.37 23.20 9.35
CA ARG A 37 59.32 24.32 10.30
C ARG A 37 58.13 24.11 11.22
N ALA A 38 58.40 23.79 12.48
CA ALA A 38 57.39 23.65 13.52
C ALA A 38 56.83 25.04 13.87
N ALA A 39 55.61 25.32 13.43
CA ALA A 39 54.80 26.40 13.97
C ALA A 39 53.73 25.77 14.89
N LEU A 40 53.84 26.02 16.19
CA LEU A 40 52.80 25.71 17.18
C LEU A 40 51.54 26.52 16.84
N ARG A 41 50.65 25.92 16.04
CA ARG A 41 49.26 26.35 15.95
C ARG A 41 48.50 25.71 17.10
N ARG A 42 47.97 26.50 18.03
CA ARG A 42 46.90 26.06 18.92
C ARG A 42 45.77 25.55 18.03
N ALA A 43 45.54 24.24 18.03
CA ALA A 43 44.35 23.66 17.42
C ALA A 43 43.14 24.20 18.19
N ALA A 44 42.33 25.04 17.55
CA ALA A 44 40.98 25.29 18.01
C ALA A 44 40.27 23.93 18.02
N ALA A 45 39.66 23.58 19.16
CA ALA A 45 38.84 22.39 19.27
C ALA A 45 37.81 22.39 18.12
N PRO A 46 37.57 21.26 17.44
CA PRO A 46 36.51 21.20 16.45
C PRO A 46 35.21 21.66 17.13
N PRO A 47 34.35 22.43 16.45
CA PRO A 47 33.04 22.70 16.98
C PRO A 47 32.43 21.35 17.30
N ARG A 48 32.01 21.17 18.56
CA ARG A 48 31.21 20.01 18.95
C ARG A 48 29.99 20.07 18.05
N CYS A 49 30.00 19.24 17.02
CA CYS A 49 28.80 18.91 16.28
C CYS A 49 27.94 18.20 17.32
N SER A 50 27.09 18.97 17.99
CA SER A 50 25.96 18.41 18.71
C SER A 50 25.18 17.67 17.64
N ALA A 51 25.39 16.35 17.56
CA ALA A 51 24.45 15.47 16.91
C ALA A 51 23.10 15.87 17.51
N LEU A 52 22.28 16.55 16.72
CA LEU A 52 20.88 16.74 17.05
C LEU A 52 20.35 15.32 17.13
N ALA A 53 20.23 14.81 18.36
CA ALA A 53 19.51 13.58 18.60
C ALA A 53 18.17 13.74 17.86
N ALA A 54 17.82 12.76 17.03
CA ALA A 54 16.50 12.72 16.44
C ALA A 54 15.50 12.97 17.58
N PRO A 55 14.54 13.89 17.42
CA PRO A 55 13.61 14.19 18.49
C PRO A 55 12.94 12.89 18.92
N GLU A 56 13.16 12.49 20.18
CA GLU A 56 12.44 11.35 20.75
C GLU A 56 10.95 11.61 20.56
N LEU A 57 10.29 10.75 19.79
CA LEU A 57 8.84 10.80 19.62
C LEU A 57 8.19 10.71 21.00
N ASP A 58 7.39 11.71 21.38
CA ASP A 58 6.69 11.72 22.66
C ASP A 58 5.79 10.47 22.79
N GLN A 59 5.70 9.93 24.01
CA GLN A 59 4.94 8.72 24.37
C GLN A 59 3.48 8.78 23.88
N SER A 60 2.86 9.96 23.91
CA SER A 60 1.50 10.19 23.42
C SER A 60 1.32 9.81 21.96
N ARG A 61 2.35 10.02 21.13
CA ARG A 61 2.33 9.74 19.68
C ARG A 61 2.41 8.25 19.41
N TRP A 62 3.21 7.54 20.20
CA TRP A 62 3.29 6.09 20.14
C TRP A 62 1.96 5.45 20.54
N LEU A 63 1.32 5.93 21.60
CA LEU A 63 -0.02 5.44 21.98
C LEU A 63 -1.07 5.65 20.89
N ALA A 64 -1.08 6.83 20.24
CA ALA A 64 -1.97 7.09 19.12
C ALA A 64 -1.68 6.19 17.90
N PHE A 65 -0.41 5.90 17.65
CA PHE A 65 0.03 4.99 16.59
C PHE A 65 -0.38 3.53 16.89
N ASP A 66 -0.21 3.07 18.12
CA ASP A 66 -0.63 1.72 18.54
C ASP A 66 -2.15 1.57 18.45
N GLU A 67 -2.89 2.60 18.87
CA GLU A 67 -4.34 2.63 18.72
C GLU A 67 -4.74 2.58 17.24
N PHE A 68 -4.10 3.39 16.38
CA PHE A 68 -4.30 3.33 14.94
C PHE A 68 -4.06 1.92 14.40
N LEU A 69 -2.93 1.30 14.71
CA LEU A 69 -2.60 -0.03 14.19
C LEU A 69 -3.59 -1.10 14.66
N SER A 70 -4.06 -1.00 15.91
CA SER A 70 -5.07 -1.90 16.46
C SER A 70 -6.41 -1.80 15.72
N GLN A 71 -6.78 -0.60 15.28
CA GLN A 71 -7.97 -0.36 14.46
C GLN A 71 -7.69 -0.65 12.98
N PHE A 72 -6.48 -0.46 12.48
CA PHE A 72 -6.21 -0.62 11.06
C PHE A 72 -6.13 -2.09 10.67
N CYS A 73 -5.54 -2.95 11.52
CA CYS A 73 -5.41 -4.37 11.22
C CYS A 73 -6.74 -5.12 11.41
N GLY A 74 -6.99 -6.13 10.58
CA GLY A 74 -8.17 -7.00 10.67
C GLY A 74 -8.89 -7.21 9.34
N HIS A 75 -10.14 -7.67 9.42
CA HIS A 75 -11.00 -7.96 8.28
C HIS A 75 -12.10 -6.93 8.16
N PHE A 76 -12.33 -6.47 6.93
CA PHE A 76 -13.36 -5.50 6.59
C PHE A 76 -14.13 -5.95 5.35
N ASP A 77 -15.44 -5.75 5.34
CA ASP A 77 -16.32 -6.24 4.28
C ASP A 77 -17.48 -5.27 4.02
N ASN A 78 -17.83 -5.01 2.75
CA ASN A 78 -18.94 -4.10 2.39
C ASN A 78 -20.20 -4.83 1.87
N LEU A 79 -20.41 -6.11 2.22
CA LEU A 79 -21.53 -6.92 1.72
C LEU A 79 -22.88 -6.22 1.90
N GLU A 80 -23.11 -5.59 3.06
CA GLU A 80 -24.37 -4.87 3.32
C GLU A 80 -24.58 -3.73 2.31
N GLN A 81 -23.57 -2.90 2.08
CA GLN A 81 -23.60 -1.83 1.07
C GLN A 81 -23.88 -2.38 -0.34
N ALA A 82 -23.19 -3.45 -0.74
CA ALA A 82 -23.38 -4.06 -2.05
C ALA A 82 -24.79 -4.66 -2.23
N LEU A 83 -25.38 -5.23 -1.17
CA LEU A 83 -26.75 -5.74 -1.18
C LEU A 83 -27.77 -4.61 -1.25
N GLU A 84 -27.54 -3.50 -0.55
CA GLU A 84 -28.40 -2.31 -0.62
C GLU A 84 -28.42 -1.70 -2.03
N ASP A 85 -27.26 -1.57 -2.66
CA ASP A 85 -27.19 -1.09 -4.04
C ASP A 85 -27.91 -2.02 -5.02
N ARG A 86 -27.75 -3.33 -4.86
CA ARG A 86 -28.48 -4.32 -5.66
C ARG A 86 -30.00 -4.19 -5.48
N ARG A 87 -30.48 -4.07 -4.24
CA ARG A 87 -31.91 -3.85 -3.94
C ARG A 87 -32.43 -2.56 -4.55
N ALA A 88 -31.58 -1.53 -4.63
CA ALA A 88 -31.89 -0.26 -5.25
C ALA A 88 -31.69 -0.23 -6.77
N GLY A 89 -31.40 -1.37 -7.41
CA GLY A 89 -31.23 -1.47 -8.86
C GLY A 89 -29.98 -0.77 -9.40
N ARG A 90 -28.94 -0.60 -8.56
CA ARG A 90 -27.65 0.01 -8.93
C ARG A 90 -26.60 -1.09 -9.16
N PRO A 91 -26.32 -1.47 -10.42
CA PRO A 91 -25.22 -2.39 -10.67
C PRO A 91 -23.87 -1.71 -10.38
N PRO A 92 -22.79 -2.48 -10.11
CA PRO A 92 -21.46 -1.92 -9.90
C PRO A 92 -20.92 -1.13 -11.10
N ARG A 93 -19.77 -0.47 -10.90
CA ARG A 93 -19.02 0.29 -11.94
C ARG A 93 -19.83 1.44 -12.57
N GLU A 94 -20.12 1.36 -13.86
CA GLU A 94 -20.87 2.38 -14.60
C GLU A 94 -22.30 2.55 -14.06
N GLY A 95 -22.84 1.54 -13.37
CA GLY A 95 -24.13 1.64 -12.68
C GLY A 95 -24.10 2.41 -11.36
N GLY A 96 -22.91 2.76 -10.86
CA GLY A 96 -22.71 3.55 -9.64
C GLY A 96 -23.01 2.83 -8.33
N GLY A 97 -23.32 1.52 -8.36
CA GLY A 97 -23.32 0.67 -7.18
C GLY A 97 -21.91 0.20 -6.81
N HIS A 98 -21.79 -0.53 -5.69
CA HIS A 98 -20.52 -1.07 -5.22
C HIS A 98 -20.40 -2.57 -5.51
N GLU A 99 -19.21 -3.00 -5.95
CA GLU A 99 -18.78 -4.39 -5.85
C GLU A 99 -18.74 -4.85 -4.39
N HIS A 100 -19.00 -6.14 -4.14
CA HIS A 100 -18.71 -6.75 -2.84
C HIS A 100 -17.20 -7.01 -2.74
N ILE A 101 -16.54 -6.25 -1.88
CA ILE A 101 -15.11 -6.28 -1.60
C ILE A 101 -14.91 -6.69 -0.14
N HIS A 102 -13.96 -7.59 0.05
CA HIS A 102 -13.39 -7.90 1.34
C HIS A 102 -11.93 -7.45 1.38
N CYS A 103 -11.54 -6.82 2.47
CA CYS A 103 -10.20 -6.34 2.76
C CYS A 103 -9.65 -7.06 4.00
N HIS A 104 -8.46 -7.65 3.88
CA HIS A 104 -7.74 -8.24 5.01
C HIS A 104 -6.40 -7.52 5.18
N LEU A 105 -6.24 -6.84 6.33
CA LEU A 105 -5.07 -6.07 6.73
C LEU A 105 -4.29 -6.85 7.81
N GLN A 106 -3.20 -7.49 7.41
CA GLN A 106 -2.41 -8.40 8.25
C GLN A 106 -1.11 -7.74 8.70
N PRO A 107 -0.86 -7.58 10.01
CA PRO A 107 0.42 -7.08 10.48
C PRO A 107 1.53 -8.09 10.17
N LEU A 108 2.70 -7.58 9.80
CA LEU A 108 3.89 -8.36 9.49
C LEU A 108 4.95 -8.21 10.58
N ALA A 109 5.64 -9.31 10.88
CA ALA A 109 6.79 -9.32 11.77
C ALA A 109 8.05 -8.93 10.98
N LEU A 110 8.24 -7.62 10.78
CA LEU A 110 9.43 -7.03 10.16
C LEU A 110 10.07 -6.01 11.13
N GLU A 111 11.29 -5.57 10.85
CA GLU A 111 12.03 -4.60 11.67
C GLU A 111 11.33 -3.24 11.81
N ARG A 112 10.40 -2.93 10.90
CA ARG A 112 9.53 -1.75 10.95
C ARG A 112 8.07 -2.16 10.79
N PRO A 113 7.12 -1.40 11.36
CA PRO A 113 5.69 -1.72 11.25
C PRO A 113 5.26 -1.81 9.79
N ALA A 114 4.83 -3.00 9.39
CA ALA A 114 4.36 -3.27 8.05
C ALA A 114 3.06 -4.07 8.10
N VAL A 115 2.19 -3.84 7.12
CA VAL A 115 0.89 -4.51 6.98
C VAL A 115 0.75 -5.01 5.55
N LEU A 116 0.44 -6.29 5.38
CA LEU A 116 -0.04 -6.83 4.11
C LEU A 116 -1.52 -6.49 3.96
N ALA A 117 -1.85 -5.81 2.87
CA ALA A 117 -3.21 -5.55 2.48
C ALA A 117 -3.63 -6.43 1.31
N ASN A 118 -4.69 -7.20 1.53
CA ASN A 118 -5.25 -8.12 0.55
C ASN A 118 -6.72 -7.77 0.28
N TYR A 119 -7.02 -7.33 -0.94
CA TYR A 119 -8.38 -7.01 -1.37
C TYR A 119 -8.85 -8.03 -2.41
N TYR A 120 -10.04 -8.58 -2.18
CA TYR A 120 -10.62 -9.60 -3.03
C TYR A 120 -12.14 -9.44 -3.12
N PHE A 121 -12.72 -9.92 -4.22
CA PHE A 121 -14.15 -9.84 -4.45
C PHE A 121 -14.89 -10.98 -3.78
N ASN A 122 -16.14 -10.73 -3.38
CA ASN A 122 -17.12 -11.73 -2.97
C ASN A 122 -16.68 -12.64 -1.81
N GLY A 123 -15.75 -12.17 -0.97
CA GLY A 123 -15.20 -12.98 0.12
C GLY A 123 -14.32 -14.16 -0.33
N ASP A 124 -13.86 -14.19 -1.60
CA ASP A 124 -12.95 -15.24 -2.10
C ASP A 124 -11.46 -14.83 -2.03
N PRO A 125 -10.71 -15.25 -0.99
CA PRO A 125 -9.32 -14.87 -0.82
C PRO A 125 -8.37 -15.51 -1.86
N ALA A 126 -8.82 -16.48 -2.66
CA ALA A 126 -8.00 -17.09 -3.70
C ALA A 126 -7.86 -16.19 -4.94
N ARG A 127 -8.67 -15.13 -5.05
CA ARG A 127 -8.73 -14.24 -6.22
C ARG A 127 -8.58 -12.78 -5.82
N PRO A 128 -7.42 -12.38 -5.27
CA PRO A 128 -7.18 -10.99 -4.97
C PRO A 128 -7.08 -10.17 -6.26
N PHE A 129 -7.67 -8.98 -6.24
CA PHE A 129 -7.53 -8.00 -7.33
C PHE A 129 -6.55 -6.87 -6.96
N ARG A 130 -6.23 -6.71 -5.66
CA ARG A 130 -5.19 -5.79 -5.20
C ARG A 130 -4.48 -6.37 -3.97
N GLN A 131 -3.15 -6.41 -4.05
CA GLN A 131 -2.28 -6.79 -2.93
C GLN A 131 -1.18 -5.73 -2.78
N ARG A 132 -0.95 -5.24 -1.57
CA ARG A 132 0.07 -4.21 -1.28
C ARG A 132 0.72 -4.46 0.07
N LEU A 133 1.95 -3.98 0.23
CA LEU A 133 2.53 -3.77 1.56
C LEU A 133 2.39 -2.31 1.92
N TYR A 134 2.04 -2.07 3.18
CA TYR A 134 2.03 -0.75 3.78
C TYR A 134 3.10 -0.69 4.85
N THR A 135 3.95 0.33 4.83
CA THR A 135 4.80 0.64 5.99
C THR A 135 4.21 1.83 6.70
N LEU A 136 4.12 1.75 8.02
CA LEU A 136 3.49 2.77 8.83
C LEU A 136 4.46 3.29 9.88
N GLN A 137 4.49 4.60 10.05
CA GLN A 137 5.32 5.24 11.06
C GLN A 137 4.70 6.55 11.55
N PRO A 138 4.88 6.93 12.82
CA PRO A 138 4.61 8.28 13.26
C PRO A 138 5.42 9.29 12.44
N THR A 139 4.83 10.43 12.08
CA THR A 139 5.55 11.49 11.36
C THR A 139 6.57 12.19 12.27
N GLU A 140 7.76 12.58 11.81
CA GLU A 140 8.67 13.36 12.67
C GLU A 140 8.29 14.85 12.65
N ALA A 141 7.79 15.36 13.79
CA ALA A 141 7.24 16.69 14.00
C ALA A 141 5.99 17.06 13.18
N ARG A 142 4.99 17.68 13.82
CA ARG A 142 3.90 18.42 13.14
C ARG A 142 4.52 19.58 12.36
N ARG A 143 5.03 19.34 11.14
CA ARG A 143 5.48 20.43 10.23
C ARG A 143 4.30 21.32 9.86
N SER A 144 3.10 20.74 9.79
CA SER A 144 1.80 21.41 9.84
C SER A 144 0.73 20.43 10.36
N ALA A 145 -0.43 20.93 10.79
CA ALA A 145 -1.58 20.08 11.11
C ALA A 145 -2.14 19.34 9.88
N ALA A 146 -1.72 19.72 8.66
CA ALA A 146 -2.11 19.08 7.41
C ALA A 146 -1.28 17.83 7.08
N ASP A 147 -0.10 17.64 7.70
CA ASP A 147 0.83 16.56 7.31
C ASP A 147 0.51 15.21 7.98
N GLY A 148 -0.58 15.09 8.73
CA GLY A 148 -0.94 13.87 9.45
C GLY A 148 0.03 13.47 10.58
N GLU A 149 -0.45 12.60 11.46
CA GLU A 149 0.29 12.09 12.62
C GLU A 149 1.00 10.78 12.30
N ILE A 150 0.51 10.05 11.29
CA ILE A 150 1.03 8.75 10.85
C ILE A 150 1.17 8.78 9.33
N ARG A 151 2.34 8.42 8.82
CA ARG A 151 2.59 8.24 7.39
C ARG A 151 2.48 6.76 7.03
N MET A 152 1.74 6.47 5.97
CA MET A 152 1.63 5.16 5.35
C MET A 152 2.22 5.23 3.94
N GLN A 153 3.30 4.48 3.70
CA GLN A 153 3.85 4.32 2.35
C GLN A 153 3.37 3.01 1.74
N ILE A 154 3.17 2.99 0.42
CA ILE A 154 2.54 1.88 -0.29
C ILE A 154 3.53 1.22 -1.24
N PHE A 155 3.72 -0.08 -1.10
CA PHE A 155 4.59 -0.89 -1.95
C PHE A 155 3.77 -1.92 -2.74
N ARG A 156 4.19 -2.15 -3.98
CA ARG A 156 3.77 -3.31 -4.78
C ARG A 156 4.40 -4.57 -4.19
N LEU A 157 3.86 -5.71 -4.58
CA LEU A 157 4.50 -6.99 -4.32
C LEU A 157 5.29 -7.42 -5.55
N ALA A 158 6.43 -8.07 -5.30
CA ALA A 158 7.12 -8.80 -6.35
C ALA A 158 6.31 -10.03 -6.77
N GLU A 159 6.36 -10.40 -8.04
CA GLU A 159 5.53 -11.48 -8.63
C GLU A 159 5.68 -12.81 -7.87
N GLN A 160 6.89 -13.15 -7.43
CA GLN A 160 7.15 -14.36 -6.66
C GLN A 160 6.47 -14.36 -5.28
N VAL A 161 6.27 -13.18 -4.67
CA VAL A 161 5.56 -13.04 -3.40
C VAL A 161 4.06 -13.16 -3.63
N GLU A 162 3.53 -12.51 -4.67
CA GLU A 162 2.12 -12.65 -5.07
C GLU A 162 1.75 -14.12 -5.33
N ALA A 163 2.63 -14.86 -6.01
CA ALA A 163 2.44 -16.29 -6.27
C ALA A 163 2.35 -17.13 -4.99
N LYS A 164 3.23 -16.87 -4.01
CA LYS A 164 3.21 -17.55 -2.71
C LYS A 164 1.93 -17.23 -1.93
N LEU A 165 1.55 -15.95 -1.87
CA LEU A 165 0.30 -15.53 -1.23
C LEU A 165 -0.90 -16.19 -1.89
N ARG A 166 -0.96 -16.25 -3.22
CA ARG A 166 -2.05 -16.90 -3.94
C ARG A 166 -2.17 -18.39 -3.59
N ALA A 167 -1.03 -19.09 -3.51
CA ALA A 167 -0.98 -20.49 -3.09
C ALA A 167 -1.42 -20.70 -1.63
N ALA A 168 -1.23 -19.69 -0.79
CA ALA A 168 -1.62 -19.68 0.62
C ALA A 168 -2.94 -18.94 0.91
N SER A 169 -3.76 -18.66 -0.12
CA SER A 169 -5.03 -17.91 0.03
C SER A 169 -4.88 -16.59 0.79
N GLY A 170 -3.79 -15.87 0.53
CA GLY A 170 -3.49 -14.56 1.10
C GLY A 170 -2.97 -14.58 2.54
N ASP A 171 -2.65 -15.74 3.10
CA ASP A 171 -2.08 -15.85 4.46
C ASP A 171 -0.65 -15.29 4.49
N ALA A 172 -0.46 -14.20 5.25
CA ALA A 172 0.83 -13.57 5.43
C ALA A 172 1.83 -14.47 6.17
N ALA A 173 1.37 -15.33 7.08
CA ALA A 173 2.24 -16.19 7.88
C ALA A 173 2.88 -17.32 7.04
N ALA A 174 2.30 -17.63 5.88
CA ALA A 174 2.84 -18.62 4.94
C ALA A 174 4.01 -18.07 4.09
N VAL A 175 4.34 -16.79 4.21
CA VAL A 175 5.40 -16.12 3.44
C VAL A 175 6.54 -15.72 4.38
N ALA A 176 7.77 -16.07 3.99
CA ALA A 176 8.97 -15.56 4.65
C ALA A 176 9.29 -14.15 4.14
N TRP A 177 8.93 -13.14 4.94
CA TRP A 177 9.14 -11.74 4.64
C TRP A 177 10.57 -11.30 4.93
N ASP A 178 11.08 -10.40 4.11
CA ASP A 178 12.40 -9.79 4.24
C ASP A 178 12.28 -8.29 3.95
N ALA A 179 12.69 -7.43 4.89
CA ALA A 179 12.45 -6.00 4.78
C ALA A 179 13.25 -5.35 3.64
N GLU A 180 14.50 -5.79 3.40
CA GLU A 180 15.35 -5.25 2.35
C GLU A 180 14.79 -5.56 0.97
N ARG A 181 14.34 -6.80 0.76
CA ARG A 181 13.78 -7.26 -0.51
C ARG A 181 12.34 -6.81 -0.73
N ASP A 182 11.45 -7.02 0.24
CA ASP A 182 10.01 -6.88 0.03
C ASP A 182 9.54 -5.42 0.20
N LEU A 183 10.37 -4.56 0.79
CA LEU A 183 10.11 -3.13 0.90
C LEU A 183 11.20 -2.28 0.21
N ALA A 184 11.79 -2.83 -0.84
CA ALA A 184 12.77 -2.16 -1.69
C ALA A 184 12.16 -0.92 -2.39
N GLU A 185 13.00 0.06 -2.71
CA GLU A 185 12.58 1.33 -3.31
C GLU A 185 11.88 1.14 -4.66
N GLU A 186 12.26 0.13 -5.44
CA GLU A 186 11.66 -0.19 -6.74
C GLU A 186 10.21 -0.68 -6.61
N LEU A 187 9.82 -1.19 -5.43
CA LEU A 187 8.46 -1.62 -5.15
C LEU A 187 7.60 -0.48 -4.60
N LEU A 188 8.20 0.62 -4.12
CA LEU A 188 7.47 1.79 -3.63
C LEU A 188 6.62 2.40 -4.76
N ILE A 189 5.40 2.79 -4.46
CA ILE A 189 4.54 3.55 -5.38
C ILE A 189 4.73 5.04 -5.08
N PRO A 190 5.49 5.78 -5.90
CA PRO A 190 5.86 7.16 -5.59
C PRO A 190 4.63 8.07 -5.57
N GLY A 191 4.59 9.01 -4.62
CA GLY A 191 3.52 10.00 -4.53
C GLY A 191 2.18 9.47 -4.00
N CYS A 192 2.08 8.17 -3.70
CA CYS A 192 0.88 7.55 -3.14
C CYS A 192 0.90 7.40 -1.61
N ASP A 193 1.77 8.14 -0.94
CA ASP A 193 1.81 8.16 0.52
C ASP A 193 0.50 8.72 1.08
N VAL A 194 -0.03 8.06 2.10
CA VAL A 194 -1.21 8.49 2.84
C VAL A 194 -0.80 8.98 4.22
N PHE A 195 -1.30 10.14 4.58
CA PHE A 195 -1.09 10.76 5.89
C PHE A 195 -2.39 10.67 6.67
N TRP A 196 -2.32 10.02 7.82
CA TRP A 196 -3.45 9.79 8.69
C TRP A 196 -3.43 10.77 9.86
N ARG A 197 -4.58 11.37 10.14
CA ARG A 197 -4.79 12.29 11.27
C ARG A 197 -5.97 11.83 12.11
N ARG A 198 -5.86 11.95 13.43
CA ARG A 198 -7.01 11.74 14.30
C ARG A 198 -7.97 12.93 14.19
N VAL A 199 -9.24 12.65 13.92
CA VAL A 199 -10.34 13.63 13.86
C VAL A 199 -11.48 13.10 14.71
N GLY A 200 -11.69 13.70 15.89
CA GLY A 200 -12.68 13.20 16.83
C GLY A 200 -12.44 11.73 17.21
N GLY A 201 -13.41 10.87 16.92
CA GLY A 201 -13.40 9.44 17.26
C GLY A 201 -12.83 8.52 16.17
N HIS A 202 -12.24 9.05 15.10
CA HIS A 202 -11.74 8.27 13.97
C HIS A 202 -10.45 8.85 13.39
N PHE A 203 -9.87 8.15 12.42
CA PHE A 203 -8.74 8.63 11.64
C PHE A 203 -9.16 8.93 10.21
N GLU A 204 -8.67 10.03 9.67
CA GLU A 204 -8.83 10.40 8.26
C GLU A 204 -7.48 10.27 7.56
N GLY A 205 -7.47 9.56 6.43
CA GLY A 205 -6.28 9.35 5.61
C GLY A 205 -6.42 10.07 4.28
N GLU A 206 -5.44 10.92 3.97
CA GLU A 206 -5.37 11.68 2.73
C GLU A 206 -4.01 11.52 2.08
N MET A 207 -3.97 11.56 0.75
CA MET A 207 -2.71 11.59 0.02
C MET A 207 -1.98 12.93 0.23
N ALA A 208 -0.64 12.98 0.09
CA ALA A 208 0.12 14.24 0.16
C ALA A 208 -0.36 15.30 -0.85
N THR A 209 -0.88 14.84 -1.98
CA THR A 209 -1.39 15.63 -3.09
C THR A 209 -2.80 15.16 -3.42
N ALA A 210 -3.60 16.02 -4.06
CA ALA A 210 -4.98 15.68 -4.44
C ALA A 210 -5.08 14.44 -5.35
N SER A 211 -4.01 14.12 -6.10
CA SER A 211 -3.87 12.91 -6.90
C SER A 211 -2.40 12.55 -7.08
N ALA A 212 -2.13 11.33 -7.55
CA ALA A 212 -0.81 10.89 -7.97
C ALA A 212 -0.86 10.28 -9.39
N LEU A 213 0.20 10.50 -10.17
CA LEU A 213 0.41 9.83 -11.44
C LEU A 213 1.14 8.51 -11.17
N VAL A 214 0.53 7.40 -11.57
CA VAL A 214 1.02 6.05 -11.28
C VAL A 214 1.10 5.24 -12.56
N HIS A 215 2.24 4.61 -12.81
CA HIS A 215 2.34 3.64 -13.88
C HIS A 215 1.49 2.40 -13.56
N SER A 216 0.58 2.03 -14.46
CA SER A 216 -0.20 0.78 -14.35
C SER A 216 0.46 -0.31 -15.19
N PRO A 217 1.13 -1.32 -14.58
CA PRO A 217 1.70 -2.44 -15.33
C PRO A 217 0.65 -3.20 -16.14
N LEU A 218 -0.59 -3.28 -15.63
CA LEU A 218 -1.70 -3.95 -16.29
C LEU A 218 -2.10 -3.24 -17.59
N LEU A 219 -2.08 -1.91 -17.61
CA LEU A 219 -2.48 -1.11 -18.77
C LEU A 219 -1.29 -0.64 -19.63
N GLY A 220 -0.06 -0.84 -19.15
CA GLY A 220 1.16 -0.36 -19.80
C GLY A 220 1.24 1.18 -19.93
N ARG A 221 0.51 1.93 -19.09
CA ARG A 221 0.40 3.39 -19.18
C ARG A 221 0.20 4.04 -17.81
N GLU A 222 0.44 5.35 -17.77
CA GLU A 222 0.15 6.17 -16.61
C GLU A 222 -1.36 6.31 -16.36
N ILE A 223 -1.73 6.32 -15.09
CA ILE A 223 -3.08 6.58 -14.60
C ILE A 223 -3.02 7.62 -13.48
N VAL A 224 -4.09 8.38 -13.33
CA VAL A 224 -4.26 9.31 -12.20
C VAL A 224 -5.03 8.59 -11.11
N VAL A 225 -4.47 8.56 -9.90
CA VAL A 225 -5.03 7.90 -8.72
C VAL A 225 -5.38 8.94 -7.66
N THR A 226 -6.53 8.78 -7.02
CA THR A 226 -7.00 9.59 -5.89
C THR A 226 -7.55 8.67 -4.82
N ASP A 227 -7.25 8.96 -3.55
CA ASP A 227 -7.74 8.16 -2.42
C ASP A 227 -8.12 9.07 -1.24
N HIS A 228 -9.19 8.69 -0.54
CA HIS A 228 -9.64 9.31 0.70
C HIS A 228 -10.14 8.20 1.62
N LEU A 229 -9.65 8.20 2.85
CA LEU A 229 -9.80 7.07 3.75
C LEU A 229 -10.37 7.53 5.08
N HIS A 230 -11.25 6.73 5.67
CA HIS A 230 -11.71 6.93 7.04
C HIS A 230 -11.65 5.61 7.80
N LEU A 231 -11.09 5.65 9.00
CA LEU A 231 -10.90 4.48 9.85
C LEU A 231 -11.51 4.73 11.23
N TRP A 232 -12.48 3.89 11.58
CA TRP A 232 -13.03 3.76 12.93
C TRP A 232 -12.63 2.40 13.51
N GLU A 233 -12.87 2.22 14.81
CA GLU A 233 -12.74 0.91 15.46
C GLU A 233 -13.53 -0.17 14.71
N GLY A 234 -14.76 0.14 14.26
CA GLY A 234 -15.66 -0.82 13.62
C GLY A 234 -15.73 -0.77 12.09
N ALA A 235 -14.99 0.11 11.40
CA ALA A 235 -15.15 0.26 9.95
C ALA A 235 -13.93 0.89 9.28
N LEU A 236 -13.72 0.54 8.01
CA LEU A 236 -12.76 1.17 7.10
C LEU A 236 -13.50 1.60 5.84
N TRP A 237 -13.54 2.90 5.59
CA TRP A 237 -14.11 3.45 4.37
C TRP A 237 -12.99 3.84 3.42
N VAL A 238 -13.10 3.41 2.16
CA VAL A 238 -12.09 3.62 1.12
C VAL A 238 -12.73 4.26 -0.09
N ASN A 239 -12.21 5.39 -0.52
CA ASN A 239 -12.64 6.08 -1.73
C ASN A 239 -11.49 6.17 -2.74
N ASP A 240 -10.99 5.00 -3.12
CA ASP A 240 -9.92 4.83 -4.10
C ASP A 240 -10.50 4.86 -5.52
N ARG A 241 -9.96 5.74 -6.35
CA ARG A 241 -10.42 5.94 -7.74
C ARG A 241 -9.22 6.09 -8.66
N GLY A 242 -9.40 5.61 -9.89
CA GLY A 242 -8.43 5.80 -10.95
C GLY A 242 -9.07 6.17 -12.26
N CYS A 243 -8.42 7.10 -12.96
CA CYS A 243 -8.76 7.48 -14.32
C CYS A 243 -7.52 7.52 -15.22
N GLY A 244 -7.73 7.47 -16.54
CA GLY A 244 -6.70 7.79 -17.51
C GLY A 244 -6.27 9.25 -17.40
N THR A 245 -5.11 9.59 -17.98
CA THR A 245 -4.62 10.97 -18.04
C THR A 245 -5.54 11.90 -18.84
N ASP A 246 -6.44 11.34 -19.64
CA ASP A 246 -7.51 12.01 -20.39
C ASP A 246 -8.83 12.12 -19.62
N GLY A 247 -8.88 11.63 -18.37
CA GLY A 247 -10.08 11.58 -17.54
C GLY A 247 -10.96 10.35 -17.77
N THR A 248 -10.57 9.41 -18.64
CA THR A 248 -11.34 8.19 -18.88
C THR A 248 -11.44 7.36 -17.60
N TYR A 249 -12.65 6.99 -17.18
CA TYR A 249 -12.88 6.14 -16.00
C TYR A 249 -12.16 4.79 -16.12
N LEU A 250 -11.47 4.36 -15.06
CA LEU A 250 -10.83 3.04 -14.99
C LEU A 250 -11.36 2.19 -13.83
N TYR A 251 -11.43 2.75 -12.62
CA TYR A 251 -11.95 2.04 -11.45
C TYR A 251 -12.40 3.01 -10.34
N GLY A 252 -13.06 2.45 -9.33
CA GLY A 252 -13.64 3.18 -8.20
C GLY A 252 -15.13 3.45 -8.39
N ASN A 253 -15.78 4.03 -7.40
CA ASN A 253 -17.20 4.38 -7.52
C ASN A 253 -17.38 5.66 -8.35
N THR A 254 -18.19 5.60 -9.40
CA THR A 254 -18.42 6.71 -10.34
C THR A 254 -19.22 7.88 -9.73
N ARG A 255 -19.84 7.67 -8.57
CA ARG A 255 -20.63 8.67 -7.85
C ARG A 255 -19.87 9.30 -6.67
N ASP A 256 -18.57 9.01 -6.55
CA ASP A 256 -17.73 9.46 -5.45
C ASP A 256 -18.26 9.03 -4.07
N VAL A 257 -18.87 7.83 -4.02
CA VAL A 257 -19.31 7.21 -2.77
C VAL A 257 -18.23 6.21 -2.33
N PRO A 258 -17.71 6.29 -1.09
CA PRO A 258 -16.71 5.35 -0.62
C PRO A 258 -17.27 3.93 -0.51
N TYR A 259 -16.40 2.94 -0.68
CA TYR A 259 -16.64 1.59 -0.20
C TYR A 259 -16.67 1.62 1.32
N LYS A 260 -17.84 1.33 1.90
CA LYS A 260 -18.06 1.34 3.35
C LYS A 260 -17.93 -0.08 3.86
N MET A 261 -16.73 -0.44 4.33
CA MET A 261 -16.46 -1.79 4.79
C MET A 261 -16.52 -1.84 6.32
N ASP A 262 -17.45 -2.64 6.84
CA ASP A 262 -17.56 -2.89 8.27
C ASP A 262 -16.50 -3.89 8.71
N ARG A 263 -15.99 -3.73 9.93
CA ARG A 263 -15.13 -4.74 10.54
C ARG A 263 -15.94 -6.00 10.77
N VAL A 264 -15.42 -7.13 10.30
CA VAL A 264 -16.03 -8.44 10.50
C VAL A 264 -15.11 -9.38 11.26
N ARG A 265 -15.69 -10.33 11.98
CA ARG A 265 -14.95 -11.48 12.50
C ARG A 265 -14.81 -12.49 11.38
N TRP A 266 -13.58 -12.74 10.93
CA TRP A 266 -13.35 -13.78 9.95
C TRP A 266 -13.45 -15.16 10.60
N SER A 267 -14.59 -15.80 10.42
CA SER A 267 -14.65 -17.25 10.40
C SER A 267 -14.53 -17.63 8.93
N SER A 268 -13.68 -18.61 8.62
CA SER A 268 -13.55 -19.19 7.29
C SER A 268 -14.92 -19.73 6.83
N HIS A 269 -15.78 -18.85 6.32
CA HIS A 269 -16.91 -19.26 5.51
C HIS A 269 -16.31 -19.79 4.22
N ARG A 270 -15.96 -21.08 4.26
CA ARG A 270 -15.79 -21.90 3.07
C ARG A 270 -16.95 -21.57 2.15
N GLY A 271 -16.62 -21.20 0.91
CA GLY A 271 -17.53 -20.68 -0.09
C GLY A 271 -18.84 -21.45 -0.19
N GLU A 272 -19.86 -20.94 0.48
CA GLU A 272 -21.24 -21.14 0.07
C GLU A 272 -21.55 -19.98 -0.88
N PRO A 273 -21.66 -20.22 -2.20
CA PRO A 273 -22.33 -19.27 -3.07
C PRO A 273 -23.80 -19.30 -2.66
N VAL A 274 -24.22 -18.43 -1.74
CA VAL A 274 -25.65 -18.22 -1.49
C VAL A 274 -26.19 -17.42 -2.66
N TRP A 275 -26.36 -18.03 -3.84
CA TRP A 275 -27.29 -17.61 -4.91
C TRP A 275 -27.57 -18.80 -5.84
N GLU A 276 -28.15 -19.89 -5.32
CA GLU A 276 -29.04 -20.67 -6.17
C GLU A 276 -30.32 -19.85 -6.36
N ASP A 277 -30.49 -19.41 -7.60
CA ASP A 277 -31.66 -18.73 -8.12
C ASP A 277 -32.88 -19.66 -7.99
N ARG A 278 -33.55 -19.63 -6.84
CA ARG A 278 -34.92 -20.12 -6.72
C ARG A 278 -35.89 -19.01 -7.09
N ARG A 279 -35.91 -18.66 -8.37
CA ARG A 279 -37.15 -18.24 -9.02
C ARG A 279 -37.60 -19.37 -9.94
N ALA A 280 -38.91 -19.65 -9.88
CA ALA A 280 -39.65 -20.62 -10.70
C ALA A 280 -39.69 -22.08 -10.21
N ALA A 281 -40.55 -22.32 -9.22
CA ALA A 281 -41.65 -23.30 -9.30
C ALA A 281 -42.74 -22.91 -8.30
#